data_AF-A0A9W6IQD4-F1
#
_entry.id   AF-A0A9W6IQD4-F1
#
_cell.length_a   1.000
_cell.length_b   1.000
_cell.length_c   1.000
_cell.angle_alpha   90.00
_cell.angle_beta   90.00
_cell.angle_gamma   90.00
#
_symmetry.space_group_name_H-M   'P 1'
#
loop_
_entity.id
_entity.type
_entity.pdbx_description
1 polymer ?
#
loop_
_entity_poly.entity_id
_entity_poly.type
_entity_poly.pdbx_seq_one_letter_code
_entity_poly.pdbx_strand_id
1 'polypeptide(L)'
;MRVKIMARKAKSIGGQRLDAPVRRKAVAYARTSSAANTGDDKDSQKRQLVAMEAYAARHGVEMVADFYDVAVSGADHLGTRRGFGDLLAFLDENPDVRTIIVETANRFARDLIVQETGYALLKARGIDLVAADSPGAFLEDTPTAIMVRQILGAVSQFEKASIVAKLRGARERKKLATGKCEGRKSHAEVRPEAVALAKRLRRRSPKTGERRSYRAISAELAAAGFFNERGRPFDPKSVALMTG
;
A
#
# COMPACT_ATOMS: atom_id res chain seq x y z
N MET A 1 54.51 18.19 -35.13
CA MET A 1 55.04 19.20 -34.18
C MET A 1 53.97 19.43 -33.10
N ARG A 2 54.14 18.80 -31.92
CA ARG A 2 53.16 18.82 -30.82
C ARG A 2 53.30 20.12 -30.03
N VAL A 3 52.26 20.96 -30.00
CA VAL A 3 52.22 22.17 -29.17
C VAL A 3 51.74 21.78 -27.77
N LYS A 4 52.65 21.83 -26.80
CA LYS A 4 52.37 21.77 -25.35
C LYS A 4 51.66 23.06 -24.94
N ILE A 5 50.40 22.96 -24.52
CA ILE A 5 49.73 24.04 -23.79
C ILE A 5 49.89 23.79 -22.30
N MET A 6 50.43 24.80 -21.61
CA MET A 6 50.77 24.78 -20.21
C MET A 6 49.55 24.70 -19.29
N ALA A 7 49.58 23.77 -18.35
CA ALA A 7 48.65 23.72 -17.22
C ALA A 7 48.98 24.86 -16.24
N ARG A 8 48.10 25.86 -16.16
CA ARG A 8 48.10 26.83 -15.04
C ARG A 8 47.44 26.19 -13.83
N LYS A 9 48.20 26.04 -12.76
CA LYS A 9 47.78 25.56 -11.44
C LYS A 9 46.91 26.63 -10.79
N ALA A 10 45.59 26.44 -10.78
CA ALA A 10 44.68 27.29 -10.01
C ALA A 10 44.55 26.76 -8.57
N LYS A 11 44.79 27.68 -7.63
CA LYS A 11 44.86 27.52 -6.18
C LYS A 11 43.52 27.01 -5.63
N SER A 12 43.54 25.95 -4.83
CA SER A 12 42.36 25.46 -4.11
C SER A 12 41.98 26.45 -3.02
N ILE A 13 40.97 27.27 -3.28
CA ILE A 13 40.27 28.03 -2.24
C ILE A 13 39.03 27.21 -1.91
N GLY A 14 38.88 26.85 -0.64
CA GLY A 14 37.78 26.02 -0.14
C GLY A 14 36.42 26.61 -0.51
N GLY A 15 35.82 26.08 -1.56
CA GLY A 15 34.40 26.23 -1.83
C GLY A 15 33.67 25.12 -1.10
N GLN A 16 32.83 25.50 -0.13
CA GLN A 16 31.73 24.65 0.31
C GLN A 16 31.06 24.08 -0.94
N ARG A 17 30.85 22.75 -0.99
CA ARG A 17 29.97 22.15 -1.98
C ARG A 17 28.62 22.82 -1.80
N LEU A 18 28.29 23.74 -2.68
CA LEU A 18 26.91 24.18 -2.85
C LEU A 18 26.19 22.95 -3.38
N ASP A 19 25.56 22.21 -2.46
CA ASP A 19 24.65 21.13 -2.84
C ASP A 19 23.67 21.71 -3.86
N ALA A 20 23.63 21.12 -5.06
CA ALA A 20 22.70 21.54 -6.09
C ALA A 20 21.28 21.55 -5.49
N PRO A 21 20.44 22.54 -5.83
CA PRO A 21 19.07 22.59 -5.30
C PRO A 21 18.42 21.23 -5.53
N VAL A 22 17.80 20.66 -4.48
CA VAL A 22 17.15 19.34 -4.55
C VAL A 22 16.13 19.38 -5.67
N ARG A 23 16.52 18.84 -6.83
CA ARG A 23 15.63 18.76 -7.99
C ARG A 23 14.66 17.63 -7.74
N ARG A 24 13.38 17.91 -7.94
CA ARG A 24 12.37 16.87 -7.95
C ARG A 24 12.73 15.90 -9.07
N LYS A 25 12.80 14.60 -8.77
CA LYS A 25 13.10 13.57 -9.76
C LYS A 25 11.81 13.04 -10.39
N ALA A 26 11.86 12.75 -11.68
CA ALA A 26 10.75 12.18 -12.43
C ALA A 26 11.23 11.12 -13.42
N VAL A 27 10.30 10.25 -13.80
CA VAL A 27 10.46 9.31 -14.92
C VAL A 27 9.56 9.72 -16.08
N ALA A 28 10.01 9.51 -17.30
CA ALA A 28 9.17 9.62 -18.49
C ALA A 28 8.45 8.30 -18.76
N TYR A 29 7.20 8.37 -19.19
CA TYR A 29 6.46 7.22 -19.71
C TYR A 29 5.87 7.56 -21.09
N ALA A 30 6.27 6.79 -22.08
CA ALA A 30 5.81 6.92 -23.47
C ALA A 30 5.05 5.66 -23.92
N ARG A 31 4.20 5.82 -24.94
CA ARG A 31 3.42 4.71 -25.49
C ARG A 31 3.07 4.91 -26.95
N THR A 32 2.99 3.82 -27.72
CA THR A 32 2.46 3.84 -29.10
C THR A 32 1.34 2.84 -29.32
N SER A 33 0.37 3.23 -30.14
CA SER A 33 -0.84 2.43 -30.43
C SER A 33 -0.66 1.35 -31.49
N SER A 34 0.48 1.27 -32.17
CA SER A 34 0.72 0.28 -33.23
C SER A 34 2.22 0.08 -33.46
N ALA A 35 2.61 -1.17 -33.71
CA ALA A 35 3.97 -1.54 -34.17
C ALA A 35 4.30 -0.94 -35.56
N ALA A 36 3.29 -0.55 -36.34
CA ALA A 36 3.51 0.15 -37.61
C ALA A 36 4.02 1.59 -37.41
N ASN A 37 3.98 2.12 -36.19
CA ASN A 37 4.52 3.43 -35.82
C ASN A 37 5.91 3.35 -35.14
N THR A 38 6.55 2.17 -35.20
CA THR A 38 7.92 1.95 -34.73
C THR A 38 8.85 1.62 -35.91
N GLY A 39 10.00 2.28 -35.96
CA GLY A 39 11.02 2.19 -37.00
C GLY A 39 11.88 3.45 -37.02
N ASP A 40 13.10 3.38 -37.57
CA ASP A 40 14.10 4.47 -37.54
C ASP A 40 13.61 5.79 -38.16
N ASP A 41 12.57 5.74 -38.99
CA ASP A 41 11.90 6.90 -39.63
C ASP A 41 10.61 7.38 -38.92
N LYS A 42 10.17 6.75 -37.81
CA LYS A 42 8.91 7.10 -37.12
C LYS A 42 9.16 7.61 -35.70
N ASP A 43 9.40 8.91 -35.66
CA ASP A 43 9.86 9.78 -34.56
C ASP A 43 8.94 9.91 -33.33
N SER A 44 7.95 9.03 -33.13
CA SER A 44 6.88 9.28 -32.15
C SER A 44 7.29 9.10 -30.69
N GLN A 45 8.23 8.18 -30.39
CA GLN A 45 8.78 8.02 -29.04
C GLN A 45 9.76 9.15 -28.72
N LYS A 46 10.70 9.44 -29.63
CA LYS A 46 11.66 10.53 -29.49
C LYS A 46 10.96 11.88 -29.30
N ARG A 47 9.94 12.18 -30.12
CA ARG A 47 9.12 13.39 -29.97
C ARG A 47 8.44 13.48 -28.60
N GLN A 48 7.88 12.36 -28.13
CA GLN A 48 7.26 12.28 -26.81
C GLN A 48 8.29 12.59 -25.71
N LEU A 49 9.46 11.94 -25.75
CA LEU A 49 10.52 12.15 -24.76
C LEU A 49 11.03 13.60 -24.79
N VAL A 50 11.27 14.18 -25.96
CA VAL A 50 11.69 15.58 -26.10
C VAL A 50 10.68 16.54 -25.46
N ALA A 51 9.37 16.30 -25.64
CA ALA A 51 8.34 17.12 -25.01
C ALA A 51 8.36 17.01 -23.48
N MET A 52 8.57 15.79 -22.95
CA MET A 52 8.68 15.53 -21.51
C MET A 52 9.95 16.13 -20.91
N GLU A 53 11.09 16.03 -21.62
CA GLU A 53 12.37 16.64 -21.23
C GLU A 53 12.28 18.16 -21.20
N ALA A 54 11.67 18.76 -22.22
CA ALA A 54 11.44 20.19 -22.29
C ALA A 54 10.51 20.67 -21.16
N TYR A 55 9.52 19.87 -20.78
CA TYR A 55 8.71 20.14 -19.60
C TYR A 55 9.53 20.05 -18.30
N ALA A 56 10.26 18.95 -18.10
CA ALA A 56 11.06 18.72 -16.90
C ALA A 56 12.09 19.85 -16.69
N ALA A 57 12.80 20.25 -17.76
CA ALA A 57 13.78 21.34 -17.73
C ALA A 57 13.16 22.68 -17.32
N ARG A 58 11.98 23.03 -17.86
CA ARG A 58 11.25 24.27 -17.53
C ARG A 58 10.79 24.32 -16.07
N HIS A 59 10.53 23.16 -15.48
CA HIS A 59 10.03 23.04 -14.10
C HIS A 59 11.12 22.65 -13.08
N GLY A 60 12.39 22.63 -13.47
CA GLY A 60 13.50 22.26 -12.58
C GLY A 60 13.45 20.81 -12.09
N VAL A 61 12.80 19.93 -12.86
CA VAL A 61 12.66 18.50 -12.59
C VAL A 61 13.80 17.76 -13.30
N GLU A 62 14.40 16.80 -12.61
CA GLU A 62 15.42 15.91 -13.16
C GLU A 62 14.75 14.65 -13.71
N MET A 63 14.96 14.34 -14.99
CA MET A 63 14.50 13.09 -15.58
C MET A 63 15.55 12.00 -15.33
N VAL A 64 15.17 10.94 -14.61
CA VAL A 64 16.13 9.91 -14.17
C VAL A 64 16.04 8.61 -14.97
N ALA A 65 14.91 8.35 -15.61
CA ALA A 65 14.68 7.19 -16.46
C ALA A 65 13.49 7.42 -17.40
N ASP A 66 13.44 6.67 -18.49
CA ASP A 66 12.30 6.59 -19.40
C ASP A 66 11.82 5.14 -19.55
N PHE A 67 10.50 4.99 -19.69
CA PHE A 67 9.84 3.71 -19.88
C PHE A 67 8.91 3.78 -21.07
N TYR A 68 8.78 2.68 -21.80
CA TYR A 68 8.09 2.68 -23.07
C TYR A 68 7.30 1.40 -23.32
N ASP A 69 6.05 1.57 -23.75
CA ASP A 69 5.19 0.48 -24.21
C ASP A 69 4.91 0.56 -25.71
N VAL A 70 5.39 -0.45 -26.44
CA VAL A 70 5.21 -0.60 -27.90
C VAL A 70 3.90 -1.31 -28.20
N ALA A 71 3.17 -0.81 -29.21
CA ALA A 71 1.99 -1.48 -29.77
C ALA A 71 0.87 -1.79 -28.75
N VAL A 72 0.71 -0.94 -27.74
CA VAL A 72 -0.36 -1.05 -26.74
C VAL A 72 -1.52 -0.15 -27.16
N SER A 73 -2.76 -0.64 -27.13
CA SER A 73 -3.97 0.15 -27.41
C SER A 73 -4.38 1.03 -26.23
N GLY A 74 -4.94 2.21 -26.51
CA GLY A 74 -5.28 3.20 -25.46
C GLY A 74 -6.35 2.76 -24.47
N ALA A 75 -7.01 1.65 -24.78
CA ALA A 75 -7.99 0.96 -23.94
C ALA A 75 -7.39 -0.20 -23.13
N ASP A 76 -6.13 -0.60 -23.40
CA ASP A 76 -5.51 -1.71 -22.69
C ASP A 76 -5.28 -1.32 -21.22
N HIS A 77 -5.66 -2.23 -20.32
CA HIS A 77 -5.46 -2.05 -18.89
C HIS A 77 -3.99 -1.84 -18.55
N LEU A 78 -3.69 -0.95 -17.60
CA LEU A 78 -2.30 -0.67 -17.20
C LEU A 78 -1.56 -1.91 -16.69
N GLY A 79 -2.26 -2.85 -16.06
CA GLY A 79 -1.67 -4.08 -15.53
C GLY A 79 -1.16 -5.07 -16.59
N THR A 80 -1.55 -4.92 -17.87
CA THR A 80 -1.06 -5.78 -18.96
C THR A 80 0.12 -5.16 -19.71
N ARG A 81 0.54 -3.95 -19.34
CA ARG A 81 1.57 -3.18 -20.03
C ARG A 81 2.92 -3.42 -19.38
N ARG A 82 3.86 -3.99 -20.15
CA ARG A 82 5.16 -4.39 -19.61
C ARG A 82 5.99 -3.17 -19.23
N GLY A 83 6.06 -2.16 -20.10
CA GLY A 83 6.83 -0.93 -19.82
C GLY A 83 6.31 -0.18 -18.60
N PHE A 84 4.99 -0.14 -18.41
CA PHE A 84 4.39 0.42 -17.20
C PHE A 84 4.67 -0.42 -15.95
N GLY A 85 4.69 -1.75 -16.08
CA GLY A 85 5.10 -2.65 -14.98
C GLY A 85 6.56 -2.42 -14.56
N ASP A 86 7.47 -2.32 -15.53
CA ASP A 86 8.89 -2.03 -15.31
C ASP A 86 9.07 -0.64 -14.65
N LEU A 87 8.26 0.35 -15.05
CA LEU A 87 8.22 1.66 -14.41
C LEU A 87 7.84 1.57 -12.93
N LEU A 88 6.78 0.81 -12.60
CA LEU A 88 6.34 0.68 -11.21
C LEU A 88 7.40 -0.01 -10.35
N ALA A 89 8.07 -1.05 -10.88
CA ALA A 89 9.17 -1.72 -10.21
C ALA A 89 10.33 -0.75 -9.92
N PHE A 90 10.70 0.09 -10.90
CA PHE A 90 11.71 1.12 -10.70
C PHE A 90 11.34 2.12 -9.61
N LEU A 91 10.08 2.57 -9.54
CA LEU A 91 9.62 3.49 -8.49
C LEU A 91 9.59 2.85 -7.10
N ASP A 92 9.39 1.53 -7.01
CA ASP A 92 9.49 0.78 -5.76
C ASP A 92 10.93 0.66 -5.27
N GLU A 93 11.89 0.49 -6.19
CA GLU A 93 13.33 0.48 -5.91
C GLU A 93 13.90 1.87 -5.60
N ASN A 94 13.29 2.93 -6.14
CA ASN A 94 13.76 4.32 -6.02
C ASN A 94 12.71 5.20 -5.31
N PRO A 95 12.66 5.17 -3.96
CA PRO A 95 11.61 5.83 -3.20
C PRO A 95 11.63 7.36 -3.26
N ASP A 96 12.75 7.96 -3.67
CA ASP A 96 12.92 9.40 -3.89
C ASP A 96 12.31 9.89 -5.21
N VAL A 97 11.90 8.98 -6.09
CA VAL A 97 11.25 9.30 -7.37
C VAL A 97 9.75 9.08 -7.23
N ARG A 98 8.97 10.16 -7.29
CA ARG A 98 7.51 10.13 -7.07
C ARG A 98 6.75 10.92 -8.13
N THR A 99 7.32 11.05 -9.31
CA THR A 99 6.70 11.80 -10.41
C THR A 99 6.87 11.05 -11.72
N ILE A 100 5.76 10.86 -12.42
CA ILE A 100 5.71 10.31 -13.77
C ILE A 100 5.27 11.45 -14.69
N ILE A 101 6.03 11.68 -15.75
CA ILE A 101 5.68 12.62 -16.81
C ILE A 101 5.27 11.82 -18.04
N VAL A 102 4.16 12.22 -18.66
CA VAL A 102 3.70 11.74 -19.97
C VAL A 102 3.55 12.92 -20.91
N GLU A 103 3.62 12.70 -22.23
CA GLU A 103 3.41 13.79 -23.20
C GLU A 103 2.01 14.42 -23.05
N THR A 104 0.96 13.57 -23.03
CA THR A 104 -0.44 13.96 -22.87
C THR A 104 -1.20 12.91 -22.07
N ALA A 105 -2.38 13.26 -21.52
CA ALA A 105 -3.25 12.28 -20.85
C ALA A 105 -3.62 11.09 -21.75
N ASN A 106 -3.85 11.35 -23.04
CA ASN A 106 -4.14 10.31 -24.04
C ASN A 106 -2.96 9.35 -24.30
N ARG A 107 -1.71 9.75 -24.01
CA ARG A 107 -0.55 8.84 -24.06
C ARG A 107 -0.51 7.91 -22.87
N PHE A 108 -1.00 8.35 -21.72
CA PHE A 108 -1.23 7.48 -20.57
C PHE A 108 -2.37 6.50 -20.84
N ALA A 109 -3.57 6.98 -21.17
CA ALA A 109 -4.70 6.15 -21.60
C ALA A 109 -5.70 6.98 -22.40
N ARG A 110 -6.30 6.40 -23.45
CA ARG A 110 -7.39 7.07 -24.19
C ARG A 110 -8.76 6.73 -23.60
N ASP A 111 -8.88 5.54 -23.02
CA ASP A 111 -10.09 5.16 -22.32
C ASP A 111 -10.15 5.87 -20.96
N LEU A 112 -11.26 6.55 -20.70
CA LEU A 112 -11.43 7.37 -19.51
C LEU A 112 -11.45 6.54 -18.22
N ILE A 113 -11.98 5.32 -18.26
CA ILE A 113 -11.99 4.42 -17.08
C ILE A 113 -10.56 3.99 -16.77
N VAL A 114 -9.79 3.57 -17.78
CA VAL A 114 -8.37 3.21 -17.61
C VAL A 114 -7.55 4.41 -17.12
N GLN A 115 -7.82 5.61 -17.65
CA GLN A 115 -7.18 6.83 -17.21
C GLN A 115 -7.47 7.15 -15.73
N GLU A 116 -8.74 7.16 -15.32
CA GLU A 116 -9.18 7.49 -13.96
C GLU A 116 -8.72 6.45 -12.94
N THR A 117 -8.87 5.16 -13.25
CA THR A 117 -8.40 4.08 -12.36
C THR A 117 -6.88 4.08 -12.23
N GLY A 118 -6.15 4.35 -13.33
CA GLY A 118 -4.71 4.50 -13.33
C GLY A 118 -4.21 5.68 -12.50
N TYR A 119 -4.86 6.84 -12.67
CA TYR A 119 -4.54 8.03 -11.89
C TYR A 119 -4.80 7.81 -10.39
N ALA A 120 -5.96 7.24 -10.05
CA ALA A 120 -6.29 6.91 -8.66
C ALA A 120 -5.29 5.93 -8.02
N LEU A 121 -4.86 4.90 -8.77
CA LEU A 121 -3.84 3.94 -8.34
C LEU A 121 -2.51 4.64 -8.01
N LEU A 122 -2.02 5.49 -8.91
CA LEU A 122 -0.76 6.21 -8.72
C LEU A 122 -0.86 7.17 -7.52
N LYS A 123 -1.98 7.90 -7.40
CA LYS A 123 -2.19 8.81 -6.28
C LYS A 123 -2.25 8.11 -4.93
N ALA A 124 -2.90 6.94 -4.87
CA ALA A 124 -2.94 6.12 -3.66
C ALA A 124 -1.55 5.63 -3.22
N ARG A 125 -0.61 5.50 -4.17
CA ARG A 125 0.81 5.17 -3.91
C ARG A 125 1.69 6.41 -3.66
N GLY A 126 1.10 7.61 -3.62
CA GLY A 126 1.84 8.87 -3.44
C GLY A 126 2.69 9.25 -4.67
N ILE A 127 2.33 8.75 -5.85
CA ILE A 127 3.00 9.06 -7.12
C ILE A 127 2.16 10.12 -7.85
N ASP A 128 2.80 11.20 -8.26
CA ASP A 128 2.17 12.25 -9.06
C ASP A 128 2.33 11.96 -10.55
N LEU A 129 1.22 12.03 -11.29
CA LEU A 129 1.19 11.87 -12.74
C LEU A 129 0.96 13.24 -13.39
N VAL A 130 1.84 13.63 -14.30
CA VAL A 130 1.84 14.93 -14.97
C VAL A 130 1.81 14.75 -16.48
N ALA A 131 0.88 15.44 -17.15
CA ALA A 131 0.92 15.58 -18.60
C ALA A 131 1.67 16.86 -18.98
N ALA A 132 2.66 16.72 -19.88
CA ALA A 132 3.56 17.79 -20.25
C ALA A 132 2.88 18.91 -21.05
N ASP A 133 1.83 18.59 -21.81
CA ASP A 133 0.99 19.54 -22.54
C ASP A 133 0.01 20.30 -21.63
N SER A 134 -0.56 19.62 -20.64
CA SER A 134 -1.49 20.17 -19.67
C SER A 134 -1.30 19.50 -18.30
N PRO A 135 -0.56 20.12 -17.36
CA PRO A 135 -0.31 19.54 -16.03
C PRO A 135 -1.58 19.27 -15.21
N GLY A 136 -2.71 19.91 -15.56
CA GLY A 136 -4.02 19.72 -14.95
C GLY A 136 -4.87 18.63 -15.59
N ALA A 137 -4.45 18.00 -16.69
CA ALA A 137 -5.30 17.12 -17.51
C ALA A 137 -5.94 15.94 -16.75
N PHE A 138 -5.28 15.44 -15.70
CA PHE A 138 -5.79 14.33 -14.86
C PHE A 138 -6.67 14.81 -13.69
N LEU A 139 -6.68 16.12 -13.43
CA LEU A 139 -7.46 16.78 -12.39
C LEU A 139 -8.71 17.47 -12.95
N GLU A 140 -8.91 17.46 -14.27
CA GLU A 140 -10.05 18.12 -14.89
C GLU A 140 -11.37 17.47 -14.45
N ASP A 141 -12.25 18.31 -13.91
CA ASP A 141 -13.59 17.95 -13.43
C ASP A 141 -14.61 18.10 -14.57
N THR A 142 -14.41 17.36 -15.65
CA THR A 142 -15.44 17.27 -16.69
C THR A 142 -16.68 16.55 -16.14
N PRO A 143 -17.91 16.91 -16.55
CA PRO A 143 -19.12 16.20 -16.09
C PRO A 143 -19.05 14.68 -16.30
N THR A 144 -18.45 14.24 -17.41
CA THR A 144 -18.25 12.82 -17.72
C THR A 144 -17.25 12.17 -16.76
N ALA A 145 -16.13 12.82 -16.45
CA ALA A 145 -15.14 12.30 -15.49
C ALA A 145 -15.73 12.20 -14.08
N ILE A 146 -16.48 13.21 -13.64
CA ILE A 146 -17.21 13.17 -12.35
C ILE A 146 -18.16 11.98 -12.31
N MET A 147 -18.98 11.78 -13.35
CA MET A 147 -19.92 10.66 -13.43
C MET A 147 -19.20 9.31 -13.35
N VAL A 148 -18.12 9.12 -14.12
CA VAL A 148 -17.33 7.88 -14.09
C VAL A 148 -16.73 7.64 -12.70
N ARG A 149 -16.14 8.66 -12.06
CA ARG A 149 -15.62 8.55 -10.68
C ARG A 149 -16.71 8.14 -9.68
N GLN A 150 -17.90 8.71 -9.80
CA GLN A 150 -19.04 8.36 -8.94
C GLN A 150 -19.49 6.90 -9.16
N ILE A 151 -19.58 6.45 -10.41
CA ILE A 151 -19.92 5.06 -10.75
C ILE A 151 -18.87 4.10 -10.20
N LEU A 152 -17.58 4.37 -10.43
CA LEU A 152 -16.48 3.54 -9.93
C LEU A 152 -16.44 3.50 -8.39
N GLY A 153 -16.71 4.64 -7.74
CA GLY A 153 -16.85 4.73 -6.30
C GLY A 153 -18.01 3.87 -5.77
N ALA A 154 -19.16 3.92 -6.43
CA ALA A 154 -20.34 3.11 -6.08
C ALA A 154 -20.06 1.60 -6.26
N VAL A 155 -19.40 1.21 -7.35
CA VAL A 155 -18.98 -0.19 -7.58
C VAL A 155 -18.03 -0.65 -6.47
N SER A 156 -17.01 0.14 -6.14
CA SER A 156 -16.04 -0.17 -5.07
C SER A 156 -16.73 -0.33 -3.71
N GLN A 157 -17.70 0.54 -3.41
CA GLN A 157 -18.51 0.45 -2.18
C GLN A 157 -19.36 -0.82 -2.16
N PHE A 158 -20.00 -1.15 -3.30
CA PHE A 158 -20.80 -2.36 -3.45
C PHE A 158 -19.98 -3.65 -3.26
N GLU A 159 -18.78 -3.73 -3.84
CA GLU A 159 -17.88 -4.88 -3.69
C GLU A 159 -17.46 -5.08 -2.24
N LYS A 160 -17.04 -4.00 -1.56
CA LYS A 160 -16.71 -4.02 -0.14
C LYS A 160 -17.88 -4.50 0.70
N ALA A 161 -19.08 -3.95 0.48
CA ALA A 161 -20.29 -4.34 1.20
C ALA A 161 -20.63 -5.82 0.97
N SER A 162 -20.50 -6.30 -0.27
CA SER A 162 -20.73 -7.69 -0.65
C SER A 162 -19.75 -8.65 0.04
N ILE A 163 -18.46 -8.30 0.10
CA ILE A 163 -17.44 -9.09 0.81
C ILE A 163 -17.77 -9.15 2.31
N VAL A 164 -18.07 -8.00 2.93
CA VAL A 164 -18.44 -7.93 4.34
C VAL A 164 -19.68 -8.78 4.64
N ALA A 165 -20.71 -8.71 3.80
CA ALA A 165 -21.92 -9.52 3.94
C ALA A 165 -21.64 -11.02 3.85
N LYS A 166 -20.84 -11.46 2.86
CA LYS A 166 -20.41 -12.86 2.71
C LYS A 166 -19.65 -13.35 3.94
N LEU A 167 -18.69 -12.57 4.44
CA LEU A 167 -17.92 -12.91 5.63
C LEU A 167 -18.80 -12.99 6.88
N ARG A 168 -19.77 -12.07 7.05
CA ARG A 168 -20.73 -12.12 8.15
C ARG A 168 -21.53 -13.42 8.14
N GLY A 169 -22.11 -13.80 7.00
CA GLY A 169 -22.87 -15.04 6.89
C GLY A 169 -22.01 -16.30 7.12
N ALA A 170 -20.73 -16.29 6.75
CA ALA A 170 -19.80 -17.36 7.08
C ALA A 170 -19.56 -17.47 8.61
N ARG A 171 -19.40 -16.33 9.28
CA ARG A 171 -19.19 -16.28 10.74
C ARG A 171 -20.40 -16.71 11.54
N GLU A 172 -21.60 -16.29 11.13
CA GLU A 172 -22.86 -16.70 11.76
C GLU A 172 -23.05 -18.21 11.68
N ARG A 173 -22.82 -18.82 10.51
CA ARG A 173 -22.86 -20.28 10.35
C ARG A 173 -21.84 -20.99 11.24
N LYS A 174 -20.60 -20.50 11.31
CA LYS A 174 -19.58 -21.07 12.18
C LYS A 174 -19.95 -20.92 13.66
N LYS A 175 -20.48 -19.77 14.07
CA LYS A 175 -20.96 -19.54 15.44
C LYS A 175 -22.11 -20.48 15.79
N LEU A 176 -23.05 -20.72 14.88
CA LEU A 176 -24.15 -21.65 15.10
C LEU A 176 -23.65 -23.10 15.28
N ALA A 177 -22.67 -23.53 14.48
CA ALA A 177 -22.12 -24.88 14.54
C ALA A 177 -21.18 -25.13 15.74
N THR A 178 -20.39 -24.12 16.13
CA THR A 178 -19.29 -24.29 17.12
C THR A 178 -19.48 -23.47 18.40
N GLY A 179 -20.59 -22.74 18.53
CA GLY A 179 -20.88 -21.82 19.64
C GLY A 179 -20.10 -20.50 19.58
N LYS A 180 -18.97 -20.43 18.86
CA LYS A 180 -18.11 -19.24 18.81
C LYS A 180 -17.32 -19.15 17.51
N CYS A 181 -17.35 -17.99 16.86
CA CYS A 181 -16.55 -17.73 15.64
C CYS A 181 -15.48 -16.64 15.85
N GLU A 182 -15.67 -15.74 16.81
CA GLU A 182 -14.86 -14.53 17.00
C GLU A 182 -14.59 -14.25 18.48
N GLY A 183 -13.75 -13.25 18.75
CA GLY A 183 -13.39 -12.79 20.08
C GLY A 183 -12.22 -13.56 20.70
N ARG A 184 -11.73 -13.06 21.85
CA ARG A 184 -10.62 -13.66 22.56
C ARG A 184 -10.99 -15.06 23.04
N LYS A 185 -10.08 -16.03 22.89
CA LYS A 185 -10.24 -17.37 23.46
C LYS A 185 -10.44 -17.26 24.98
N SER A 186 -11.42 -17.98 25.49
CA SER A 186 -11.71 -18.06 26.93
C SER A 186 -10.62 -18.85 27.65
N HIS A 187 -10.54 -18.71 28.97
CA HIS A 187 -9.60 -19.51 29.77
C HIS A 187 -9.86 -21.02 29.64
N ALA A 188 -11.10 -21.44 29.41
CA ALA A 188 -11.43 -22.84 29.16
C ALA A 188 -10.85 -23.35 27.83
N GLU A 189 -10.80 -22.50 26.80
CA GLU A 189 -10.21 -22.83 25.49
C GLU A 189 -8.68 -22.82 25.51
N VAL A 190 -8.04 -21.97 26.31
CA VAL A 190 -6.57 -21.81 26.33
C VAL A 190 -5.90 -22.65 27.41
N ARG A 191 -6.54 -22.80 28.58
CA ARG A 191 -5.97 -23.42 29.79
C ARG A 191 -7.01 -24.27 30.52
N PRO A 192 -7.50 -25.36 29.90
CA PRO A 192 -8.56 -26.19 30.47
C PRO A 192 -8.18 -26.77 31.85
N GLU A 193 -6.91 -27.13 32.04
CA GLU A 193 -6.39 -27.68 33.31
C GLU A 193 -6.48 -26.67 34.47
N ALA A 194 -6.12 -25.41 34.22
CA ALA A 194 -6.23 -24.35 35.22
C ALA A 194 -7.69 -24.10 35.61
N VAL A 195 -8.61 -24.13 34.64
CA VAL A 195 -10.06 -24.01 34.89
C VAL A 195 -10.59 -25.19 35.70
N ALA A 196 -10.20 -26.41 35.35
CA ALA A 196 -10.61 -27.62 36.07
C ALA A 196 -10.13 -27.59 37.54
N LEU A 197 -8.88 -27.19 37.76
CA LEU A 197 -8.32 -27.02 39.09
C LEU A 197 -9.06 -25.92 39.87
N ALA A 198 -9.29 -24.76 39.26
CA ALA A 198 -10.04 -23.66 39.89
C ALA A 198 -11.46 -24.12 40.32
N LYS A 199 -12.16 -24.85 39.45
CA LYS A 199 -13.50 -25.40 39.75
C LYS A 199 -13.46 -26.42 40.88
N ARG A 200 -12.44 -27.28 40.92
CA ARG A 200 -12.24 -28.23 42.02
C ARG A 200 -12.03 -27.50 43.36
N LEU A 201 -11.18 -26.48 43.39
CA LEU A 201 -10.87 -25.70 44.59
C LEU A 201 -12.05 -24.85 45.09
N ARG A 202 -12.99 -24.48 44.20
CA ARG A 202 -14.17 -23.68 44.54
C ARG A 202 -15.33 -24.48 45.15
N ARG A 203 -15.26 -25.83 45.17
CA ARG A 203 -16.29 -26.68 45.78
C ARG A 203 -16.46 -26.37 47.28
N ARG A 204 -17.66 -26.58 47.83
CA ARG A 204 -17.90 -26.43 49.27
C ARG A 204 -17.10 -27.48 50.04
N SER A 205 -16.45 -27.05 51.12
CA SER A 205 -15.74 -27.93 52.04
C SER A 205 -16.73 -28.89 52.72
N PRO A 206 -16.51 -30.21 52.70
CA PRO A 206 -17.34 -31.15 53.44
C PRO A 206 -17.26 -30.98 54.96
N LYS A 207 -16.17 -30.39 55.46
CA LYS A 207 -15.93 -30.20 56.90
C LYS A 207 -16.53 -28.89 57.44
N THR A 208 -16.53 -27.83 56.64
CA THR A 208 -16.92 -26.49 57.09
C THR A 208 -18.11 -25.90 56.33
N GLY A 209 -18.57 -26.53 55.24
CA GLY A 209 -19.67 -26.03 54.40
C GLY A 209 -19.35 -24.79 53.56
N GLU A 210 -18.23 -24.12 53.81
CA GLU A 210 -17.82 -22.87 53.16
C GLU A 210 -17.04 -23.10 51.84
N ARG A 211 -16.92 -22.02 51.03
CA ARG A 211 -16.13 -22.00 49.79
C ARG A 211 -14.87 -21.15 49.98
N ARG A 212 -13.73 -21.62 49.44
CA ARG A 212 -12.48 -20.84 49.40
C ARG A 212 -12.65 -19.53 48.64
N SER A 213 -12.04 -18.46 49.11
CA SER A 213 -12.09 -17.15 48.43
C SER A 213 -11.39 -17.20 47.07
N TYR A 214 -11.78 -16.33 46.13
CA TYR A 214 -11.14 -16.27 44.81
C TYR A 214 -9.65 -15.90 44.87
N ARG A 215 -9.24 -15.13 45.89
CA ARG A 215 -7.83 -14.83 46.16
C ARG A 215 -7.05 -16.07 46.59
N ALA A 216 -7.62 -16.89 47.48
CA ALA A 216 -6.99 -18.13 47.92
C ALA A 216 -6.84 -19.13 46.75
N ILE A 217 -7.87 -19.24 45.91
CA ILE A 217 -7.82 -20.08 44.71
C ILE A 217 -6.75 -19.57 43.72
N SER A 218 -6.62 -18.26 43.54
CA SER A 218 -5.56 -17.68 42.71
C SER A 218 -4.15 -18.07 43.19
N ALA A 219 -3.90 -17.99 44.50
CA ALA A 219 -2.62 -18.37 45.09
C ALA A 219 -2.30 -19.86 44.87
N GLU A 220 -3.30 -20.73 45.03
CA GLU A 220 -3.13 -22.17 44.79
C GLU A 220 -2.94 -22.52 43.31
N LEU A 221 -3.60 -21.81 42.39
CA LEU A 221 -3.34 -21.96 40.96
C LEU A 221 -1.89 -21.58 40.63
N ALA A 222 -1.38 -20.49 41.20
CA ALA A 222 0.01 -20.07 41.02
C ALA A 222 1.00 -21.09 41.63
N ALA A 223 0.71 -21.64 42.81
CA ALA A 223 1.52 -22.68 43.43
C ALA A 223 1.57 -23.97 42.60
N ALA A 224 0.48 -24.28 41.88
CA ALA A 224 0.41 -25.37 40.92
C ALA A 224 1.03 -25.04 39.54
N GLY A 225 1.66 -23.87 39.39
CA GLY A 225 2.34 -23.45 38.16
C GLY A 225 1.45 -22.77 37.11
N PHE A 226 0.17 -22.49 37.42
CA PHE A 226 -0.76 -21.85 36.50
C PHE A 226 -0.75 -20.32 36.66
N PHE A 227 -0.20 -19.63 35.66
CA PHE A 227 -0.14 -18.17 35.59
C PHE A 227 -0.95 -17.61 34.43
N ASN A 228 -1.24 -16.31 34.47
CA ASN A 228 -1.83 -15.59 33.35
C ASN A 228 -0.83 -15.39 32.19
N GLU A 229 -1.27 -14.78 31.09
CA GLU A 229 -0.45 -14.53 29.90
C GLU A 229 0.78 -13.64 30.17
N ARG A 230 0.78 -12.87 31.26
CA ARG A 230 1.89 -12.00 31.68
C ARG A 230 2.78 -12.64 32.76
N GLY A 231 2.62 -13.94 33.02
CA GLY A 231 3.38 -14.66 34.04
C GLY A 231 3.02 -14.30 35.49
N ARG A 232 1.89 -13.62 35.73
CA ARG A 232 1.42 -13.28 37.08
C ARG A 232 0.29 -14.22 37.53
N PRO A 233 0.03 -14.36 38.84
CA PRO A 233 -1.15 -15.07 39.33
C PRO A 233 -2.45 -14.53 38.72
N PHE A 234 -3.47 -15.39 38.60
CA PHE A 234 -4.76 -14.96 38.04
C PHE A 234 -5.45 -13.94 38.95
N ASP A 235 -6.00 -12.88 38.38
CA ASP A 235 -6.81 -11.95 39.15
C ASP A 235 -8.07 -12.65 39.71
N PRO A 236 -8.56 -12.29 40.92
CA PRO A 236 -9.78 -12.87 41.47
C PRO A 236 -11.00 -12.81 40.52
N LYS A 237 -11.12 -11.79 39.65
CA LYS A 237 -12.17 -11.73 38.62
C LYS A 237 -11.98 -12.79 37.54
N SER A 238 -10.74 -13.05 37.11
CA SER A 238 -10.45 -14.14 36.17
C SER A 238 -10.78 -15.49 36.80
N VAL A 239 -10.43 -15.72 38.06
CA VAL A 239 -10.78 -16.95 38.79
C VAL A 239 -12.30 -17.10 38.95
N ALA A 240 -13.01 -16.02 39.23
CA ALA A 240 -14.47 -16.02 39.24
C ALA A 240 -15.05 -16.45 37.88
N LEU A 241 -14.53 -15.92 36.77
CA LEU A 241 -14.93 -16.32 35.41
C LEU A 241 -14.55 -17.76 35.03
N MET A 242 -13.51 -18.33 35.64
CA MET A 242 -13.15 -19.75 35.45
C MET A 242 -14.09 -20.69 36.22
N THR A 243 -14.69 -20.22 37.33
CA THR A 243 -15.44 -21.05 38.28
C THR A 243 -16.95 -20.85 38.23
N GLY A 244 -17.42 -19.75 37.66
CA GLY A 244 -18.80 -19.58 37.18
C GLY A 244 -19.06 -20.41 35.93
#